data_AF-A0A7X6XBM4-F1
#
_entry.id   AF-A0A7X6XBM4-F1
#
_cell.length_a   1.000
_cell.length_b   1.000
_cell.length_c   1.000
_cell.angle_alpha   90.00
_cell.angle_beta   90.00
_cell.angle_gamma   90.00
#
_symmetry.space_group_name_H-M   'P 1'
#
loop_
_entity.id
_entity.type
_entity.pdbx_description
1 polymer ?
#
loop_
_entity_poly.entity_id
_entity_poly.type
_entity_poly.pdbx_seq_one_letter_code
_entity_poly.pdbx_strand_id
1 'polypeptide(L)'
;MSKKDSLLKFVNDGNFSNEDIEIYITNHCLNKKTFLYNVMNLLYDKVSSSMSTKNDYRLNTINRTSDLLYILCRNIELNKEDVEVCNKQICEIVQILKPYLKKSRNKSLSYTIELLESIKLDNEIDIKKLNSLIIKLIDNKENLDIIKKFICCNKNTIVENDTTLFDYVFSKTIDYLKNNNEDIYYYISLLSLFYSSNIKKDKCISELDQNSNIDNPFSKEIYQIIHGCKSYNSCEEILEKYKINANIPNCPITIKKTAINNDRIITIDSTKTILKDDGLSIKKDGNKYIVGIHITDAGKCIDIGSDIDLIARNNFKCLYMENSTRTNMLPSNVENKLSFKKGVRRPSLVINVVLNDSGDILDYYITQNDIKITDSLTYIQSEQILDHVSISDLDKSLSELFMLASILEEKSNIRSKYWDKKQANRTTEKSRNTKSDIIVRQFMVMYNILIAKIAKEENIPFIYRTQSEEYITQAVKDLNFSKNDQLNKILEGIYLSGEYSTLCAPHFGLGEEAYSHSSNPLRRYTDLYNQYLIHMFILKDKKISFNYEEFLSLIEYSNQRSKELSLLNSEFNKEAKLIRKKNT
;
A
#
# COMPACT_ATOMS: atom_id res chain seq x y z
N MET A 1 22.34 -10.74 -35.90
CA MET A 1 20.98 -11.31 -35.99
C MET A 1 20.04 -10.24 -36.52
N SER A 2 19.13 -10.56 -37.44
CA SER A 2 18.09 -9.60 -37.82
C SER A 2 17.17 -9.31 -36.62
N LYS A 3 16.47 -8.17 -36.60
CA LYS A 3 15.50 -7.86 -35.54
C LYS A 3 14.44 -8.96 -35.37
N LYS A 4 14.08 -9.63 -36.47
CA LYS A 4 13.12 -10.75 -36.52
C LYS A 4 13.69 -12.02 -35.90
N ASP A 5 14.97 -12.34 -36.15
CA ASP A 5 15.63 -13.51 -35.55
C ASP A 5 15.84 -13.32 -34.05
N SER A 6 16.12 -12.08 -33.62
CA SER A 6 16.22 -11.73 -32.21
C SER A 6 14.91 -11.89 -31.45
N LEU A 7 13.80 -11.46 -32.05
CA LEU A 7 12.49 -11.62 -31.45
C LEU A 7 12.08 -13.09 -31.39
N LEU A 8 12.34 -13.85 -32.46
CA LEU A 8 12.06 -15.28 -32.51
C LEU A 8 12.82 -16.05 -31.44
N LYS A 9 14.10 -15.70 -31.23
CA LYS A 9 14.91 -16.27 -30.15
C LYS A 9 14.32 -15.93 -28.77
N PHE A 10 13.99 -14.67 -28.53
CA PHE A 10 13.35 -14.24 -27.27
C PHE A 10 12.04 -15.01 -26.98
N VAL A 11 11.19 -15.17 -27.99
CA VAL A 11 9.94 -15.94 -27.86
C VAL A 11 10.22 -17.40 -27.53
N ASN A 12 11.18 -18.04 -28.20
CA ASN A 12 11.48 -19.46 -27.98
C ASN A 12 12.18 -19.73 -26.65
N ASP A 13 12.96 -18.77 -26.13
CA ASP A 13 13.78 -18.93 -24.92
C ASP A 13 13.10 -18.41 -23.63
N GLY A 14 12.17 -17.44 -23.72
CA GLY A 14 11.74 -16.62 -22.57
C GLY A 14 10.72 -17.23 -21.58
N ASN A 15 10.75 -16.75 -20.33
CA ASN A 15 9.70 -16.95 -19.32
C ASN A 15 8.70 -15.78 -19.25
N PHE A 16 8.87 -14.77 -20.11
CA PHE A 16 8.05 -13.56 -20.24
C PHE A 16 7.75 -12.83 -18.92
N SER A 17 8.72 -12.77 -18.01
CA SER A 17 8.59 -11.89 -16.84
C SER A 17 8.56 -10.42 -17.28
N ASN A 18 7.97 -9.54 -16.46
CA ASN A 18 7.96 -8.10 -16.76
C ASN A 18 9.38 -7.55 -16.90
N GLU A 19 10.33 -8.04 -16.10
CA GLU A 19 11.74 -7.63 -16.16
C GLU A 19 12.39 -8.06 -17.48
N ASP A 20 12.19 -9.30 -17.93
CA ASP A 20 12.72 -9.80 -19.21
C ASP A 20 12.22 -8.98 -20.41
N ILE A 21 10.94 -8.60 -20.38
CA ILE A 21 10.31 -7.77 -21.42
C ILE A 21 10.94 -6.37 -21.44
N GLU A 22 11.12 -5.73 -20.28
CA GLU A 22 11.73 -4.40 -20.20
C GLU A 22 13.21 -4.42 -20.61
N ILE A 23 13.95 -5.46 -20.23
CA ILE A 23 15.34 -5.67 -20.67
C ILE A 23 15.39 -5.81 -22.20
N TYR A 24 14.50 -6.60 -22.80
CA TYR A 24 14.45 -6.76 -24.26
C TYR A 24 14.13 -5.43 -24.96
N ILE A 25 13.12 -4.70 -24.48
CA ILE A 25 12.71 -3.41 -25.05
C ILE A 25 13.88 -2.41 -24.98
N THR A 26 14.59 -2.36 -23.85
CA THR A 26 15.72 -1.46 -23.63
C THR A 26 16.91 -1.82 -24.53
N ASN A 27 17.30 -3.09 -24.59
CA ASN A 27 18.43 -3.56 -25.40
C ASN A 27 18.23 -3.33 -26.90
N HIS A 28 16.97 -3.29 -27.35
CA HIS A 28 16.62 -3.11 -28.76
C HIS A 28 16.14 -1.71 -29.11
N CYS A 29 16.22 -0.76 -28.16
CA CYS A 29 15.74 0.62 -28.31
C CYS A 29 14.31 0.70 -28.85
N LEU A 30 13.44 -0.18 -28.38
CA LEU A 30 12.03 -0.21 -28.77
C LEU A 30 11.19 0.62 -27.80
N ASN A 31 10.02 1.05 -28.24
CA ASN A 31 8.95 1.41 -27.31
C ASN A 31 7.95 0.23 -27.21
N LYS A 32 7.14 0.21 -26.16
CA LYS A 32 6.18 -0.89 -25.88
C LYS A 32 5.23 -1.15 -27.05
N LYS A 33 4.71 -0.09 -27.67
CA LYS A 33 3.78 -0.17 -28.82
C LYS A 33 4.46 -0.82 -30.03
N THR A 34 5.67 -0.39 -30.39
CA THR A 34 6.46 -0.99 -31.48
C THR A 34 6.76 -2.45 -31.19
N PHE A 35 7.05 -2.80 -29.94
CA PHE A 35 7.28 -4.18 -29.53
C PHE A 35 6.02 -5.06 -29.70
N LEU A 36 4.85 -4.57 -29.28
CA LEU A 36 3.56 -5.23 -29.50
C LEU A 36 3.32 -5.54 -30.98
N TYR A 37 3.48 -4.54 -31.87
CA TYR A 37 3.32 -4.77 -33.31
C TYR A 37 4.32 -5.77 -33.87
N ASN A 38 5.58 -5.76 -33.39
CA ASN A 38 6.57 -6.75 -33.82
C ASN A 38 6.16 -8.17 -33.42
N VAL A 39 5.61 -8.35 -32.22
CA VAL A 39 5.10 -9.65 -31.74
C VAL A 39 3.86 -10.09 -32.55
N MET A 40 2.92 -9.18 -32.80
CA MET A 40 1.74 -9.48 -33.64
C MET A 40 2.14 -9.87 -35.06
N ASN A 41 3.07 -9.13 -35.68
CA ASN A 41 3.56 -9.44 -37.03
C ASN A 41 4.28 -10.79 -37.07
N LEU A 42 5.07 -11.11 -36.03
CA LEU A 42 5.70 -12.43 -35.92
C LEU A 42 4.64 -13.54 -35.84
N LEU A 43 3.60 -13.36 -35.03
CA LEU A 43 2.51 -14.32 -34.91
C LEU A 43 1.80 -14.49 -36.26
N TYR A 44 1.43 -13.37 -36.90
CA TYR A 44 0.78 -13.39 -38.21
C TYR A 44 1.62 -14.10 -39.27
N ASP A 45 2.92 -13.82 -39.36
CA ASP A 45 3.84 -14.49 -40.29
C ASP A 45 3.93 -16.01 -40.05
N LYS A 46 3.95 -16.40 -38.77
CA LYS A 46 3.97 -17.81 -38.35
C LYS A 46 2.64 -18.52 -38.58
N VAL A 47 1.54 -17.80 -38.68
CA VAL A 47 0.21 -18.37 -38.93
C VAL A 47 -0.14 -18.38 -40.43
N SER A 48 0.29 -17.37 -41.19
CA SER A 48 -0.04 -17.17 -42.61
C SER A 48 0.79 -18.01 -43.60
N SER A 49 2.00 -18.42 -43.24
CA SER A 49 2.78 -19.38 -44.05
C SER A 49 2.09 -20.76 -44.07
N SER A 50 2.24 -21.60 -45.09
CA SER A 50 1.51 -22.89 -45.17
C SER A 50 1.76 -23.76 -43.93
N MET A 51 0.70 -24.08 -43.18
CA MET A 51 0.81 -24.95 -41.99
C MET A 51 0.70 -26.42 -42.38
N SER A 52 1.72 -27.22 -42.04
CA SER A 52 1.59 -28.67 -41.92
C SER A 52 1.29 -29.02 -40.46
N THR A 53 0.27 -29.83 -40.22
CA THR A 53 -0.18 -30.24 -38.88
C THR A 53 0.78 -31.21 -38.18
N LYS A 54 1.99 -31.43 -38.73
CA LYS A 54 3.01 -32.37 -38.24
C LYS A 54 4.26 -31.67 -37.66
N ASN A 55 4.29 -30.34 -37.60
CA ASN A 55 5.50 -29.60 -37.22
C ASN A 55 5.38 -28.98 -35.81
N ASP A 56 5.67 -29.77 -34.77
CA ASP A 56 5.52 -29.42 -33.35
C ASP A 56 6.28 -28.15 -32.95
N TYR A 57 7.45 -27.91 -33.55
CA TYR A 57 8.27 -26.72 -33.28
C TYR A 57 7.53 -25.43 -33.64
N ARG A 58 6.81 -25.42 -34.77
CA ARG A 58 6.09 -24.23 -35.23
C ARG A 58 4.86 -23.95 -34.38
N LEU A 59 4.15 -24.99 -33.95
CA LEU A 59 3.02 -24.86 -33.03
C LEU A 59 3.49 -24.29 -31.68
N ASN A 60 4.62 -24.79 -31.16
CA ASN A 60 5.19 -24.27 -29.92
C ASN A 60 5.55 -22.79 -30.02
N THR A 61 6.20 -22.34 -31.11
CA THR A 61 6.47 -20.91 -31.33
C THR A 61 5.18 -20.10 -31.37
N ILE A 62 4.11 -20.60 -31.99
CA ILE A 62 2.82 -19.89 -32.07
C ILE A 62 2.17 -19.76 -30.69
N ASN A 63 2.19 -20.83 -29.89
CA ASN A 63 1.69 -20.80 -28.52
C ASN A 63 2.44 -19.73 -27.71
N ARG A 64 3.77 -19.80 -27.70
CA ARG A 64 4.63 -18.89 -26.94
C ARG A 64 4.51 -17.45 -27.41
N THR A 65 4.37 -17.22 -28.72
CA THR A 65 4.11 -15.88 -29.26
C THR A 65 2.74 -15.37 -28.82
N SER A 66 1.73 -16.24 -28.73
CA SER A 66 0.38 -15.90 -28.26
C SER A 66 0.36 -15.61 -26.76
N ASP A 67 1.12 -16.35 -25.95
CA ASP A 67 1.31 -16.06 -24.52
C ASP A 67 1.97 -14.69 -24.31
N LEU A 68 3.05 -14.40 -25.06
CA LEU A 68 3.69 -13.07 -25.02
C LEU A 68 2.73 -11.97 -25.49
N LEU A 69 1.97 -12.19 -26.57
CA LEU A 69 0.98 -11.24 -27.06
C LEU A 69 -0.09 -10.96 -25.99
N TYR A 70 -0.58 -12.00 -25.32
CA TYR A 70 -1.55 -11.89 -24.22
C TYR A 70 -1.01 -11.02 -23.08
N ILE A 71 0.25 -11.23 -22.67
CA ILE A 71 0.91 -10.42 -21.63
C ILE A 71 1.04 -8.96 -22.08
N LEU A 72 1.47 -8.73 -23.32
CA LEU A 72 1.68 -7.37 -23.84
C LEU A 72 0.38 -6.59 -23.98
N CYS A 73 -0.69 -7.19 -24.50
CA CYS A 73 -2.00 -6.54 -24.63
C CYS A 73 -2.54 -6.06 -23.27
N ARG A 74 -2.28 -6.80 -22.18
CA ARG A 74 -2.69 -6.40 -20.82
C ARG A 74 -1.85 -5.29 -20.22
N ASN A 75 -0.62 -5.10 -20.69
CA ASN A 75 0.35 -4.19 -20.07
C ASN A 75 0.59 -2.90 -20.86
N ILE A 76 -0.02 -2.73 -22.05
CA ILE A 76 0.22 -1.60 -22.95
C ILE A 76 -1.03 -0.74 -23.08
N GLU A 77 -0.89 0.57 -22.91
CA GLU A 77 -1.95 1.54 -23.24
C GLU A 77 -2.03 1.76 -24.74
N LEU A 78 -3.23 1.53 -25.31
CA LEU A 78 -3.51 1.63 -26.75
C LEU A 78 -4.59 2.67 -26.96
N ASN A 79 -4.43 3.52 -27.98
CA ASN A 79 -5.49 4.44 -28.39
C ASN A 79 -6.60 3.67 -29.14
N LYS A 80 -7.71 4.35 -29.48
CA LYS A 80 -8.85 3.70 -30.16
C LYS A 80 -8.47 3.06 -31.49
N GLU A 81 -7.65 3.74 -32.31
CA GLU A 81 -7.17 3.22 -33.60
C GLU A 81 -6.30 1.96 -33.42
N ASP A 82 -5.40 1.98 -32.44
CA ASP A 82 -4.52 0.86 -32.15
C ASP A 82 -5.31 -0.37 -31.68
N VAL A 83 -6.34 -0.15 -30.86
CA VAL A 83 -7.26 -1.20 -30.41
C VAL A 83 -8.01 -1.82 -31.58
N GLU A 84 -8.55 -1.00 -32.48
CA GLU A 84 -9.22 -1.48 -33.70
C GLU A 84 -8.27 -2.32 -34.57
N VAL A 85 -7.03 -1.85 -34.78
CA VAL A 85 -6.01 -2.58 -35.54
C VAL A 85 -5.67 -3.91 -34.87
N CYS A 86 -5.41 -3.92 -33.56
CA CYS A 86 -5.04 -5.12 -32.82
C CYS A 86 -6.19 -6.14 -32.80
N ASN A 87 -7.43 -5.70 -32.52
CA ASN A 87 -8.61 -6.58 -32.54
C ASN A 87 -8.82 -7.18 -33.92
N LYS A 88 -8.68 -6.38 -34.99
CA LYS A 88 -8.79 -6.87 -36.37
C LYS A 88 -7.74 -7.93 -36.66
N GLN A 89 -6.47 -7.70 -36.32
CA GLN A 89 -5.39 -8.64 -36.55
C GLN A 89 -5.54 -9.93 -35.73
N ILE A 90 -5.94 -9.84 -34.45
CA ILE A 90 -6.24 -11.01 -33.62
C ILE A 90 -7.38 -11.82 -34.24
N CYS A 91 -8.45 -11.16 -34.71
CA CYS A 91 -9.55 -11.82 -35.40
C CYS A 91 -9.08 -12.54 -36.68
N GLU A 92 -8.26 -11.90 -37.50
CA GLU A 92 -7.68 -12.50 -38.70
C GLU A 92 -6.83 -13.73 -38.38
N ILE A 93 -5.96 -13.65 -37.37
CA ILE A 93 -5.13 -14.78 -36.91
C ILE A 93 -6.01 -15.94 -36.44
N VAL A 94 -7.03 -15.67 -35.60
CA VAL A 94 -7.97 -16.68 -35.13
C VAL A 94 -8.74 -17.32 -36.29
N GLN A 95 -9.15 -16.53 -37.29
CA GLN A 95 -9.82 -17.04 -38.49
C GLN A 95 -8.92 -17.97 -39.32
N ILE A 96 -7.61 -17.68 -39.41
CA ILE A 96 -6.65 -18.56 -40.08
C ILE A 96 -6.48 -19.87 -39.30
N LEU A 97 -6.43 -19.83 -37.95
CA LEU A 97 -6.19 -21.00 -37.11
C LEU A 97 -7.39 -21.95 -37.00
N LYS A 98 -8.62 -21.44 -37.02
CA LYS A 98 -9.87 -22.23 -36.86
C LYS A 98 -9.98 -23.42 -37.83
N PRO A 99 -9.74 -23.28 -39.15
CA PRO A 99 -9.71 -24.41 -40.08
C PRO A 99 -8.69 -25.50 -39.73
N TYR A 100 -7.52 -25.13 -39.20
CA TYR A 100 -6.48 -26.09 -38.79
C TYR A 100 -6.88 -26.85 -37.53
N LEU A 101 -7.54 -26.19 -36.56
CA LEU A 101 -8.11 -26.87 -35.39
C LEU A 101 -9.15 -27.91 -35.81
N LYS A 102 -10.07 -27.56 -36.73
CA LYS A 102 -11.09 -28.50 -37.25
C LYS A 102 -10.48 -29.74 -37.91
N LYS A 103 -9.35 -29.59 -38.61
CA LYS A 103 -8.64 -30.70 -39.27
C LYS A 103 -7.80 -31.54 -38.32
N SER A 104 -7.16 -30.94 -37.32
CA SER A 104 -6.17 -31.60 -36.46
C SER A 104 -6.70 -32.08 -35.11
N ARG A 105 -7.77 -31.46 -34.57
CA ARG A 105 -8.26 -31.65 -33.18
C ARG A 105 -7.16 -31.50 -32.11
N ASN A 106 -6.12 -30.69 -32.37
CA ASN A 106 -4.99 -30.52 -31.47
C ASN A 106 -5.39 -29.65 -30.24
N LYS A 107 -5.24 -30.20 -29.03
CA LYS A 107 -5.59 -29.52 -27.76
C LYS A 107 -4.78 -28.24 -27.53
N SER A 108 -3.50 -28.24 -27.89
CA SER A 108 -2.64 -27.06 -27.74
C SER A 108 -3.10 -25.92 -28.64
N LEU A 109 -3.52 -26.23 -29.86
CA LEU A 109 -4.08 -25.23 -30.77
C LEU A 109 -5.44 -24.70 -30.28
N SER A 110 -6.24 -25.54 -29.62
CA SER A 110 -7.49 -25.11 -28.94
C SER A 110 -7.19 -24.07 -27.87
N TYR A 111 -6.23 -24.36 -26.98
CA TYR A 111 -5.80 -23.43 -25.95
C TYR A 111 -5.34 -22.08 -26.54
N THR A 112 -4.55 -22.10 -27.61
CA THR A 112 -4.09 -20.87 -28.27
C THR A 112 -5.25 -20.05 -28.84
N ILE A 113 -6.22 -20.70 -29.50
CA ILE A 113 -7.39 -20.01 -30.03
C ILE A 113 -8.22 -19.41 -28.88
N GLU A 114 -8.46 -20.18 -27.82
CA GLU A 114 -9.17 -19.71 -26.63
C GLU A 114 -8.44 -18.52 -25.96
N LEU A 115 -7.12 -18.59 -25.85
CA LEU A 115 -6.29 -17.51 -25.31
C LEU A 115 -6.40 -16.24 -26.17
N LEU A 116 -6.26 -16.35 -27.50
CA LEU A 116 -6.37 -15.23 -28.42
C LEU A 116 -7.79 -14.64 -28.45
N GLU A 117 -8.83 -15.48 -28.45
CA GLU A 117 -10.23 -15.03 -28.36
C GLU A 117 -10.56 -14.40 -26.99
N SER A 118 -9.78 -14.72 -25.95
CA SER A 118 -9.92 -14.08 -24.65
C SER A 118 -9.34 -12.67 -24.60
N ILE A 119 -8.45 -12.30 -25.55
CA ILE A 119 -7.94 -10.94 -25.70
C ILE A 119 -9.07 -10.09 -26.28
N LYS A 120 -9.69 -9.27 -25.42
CA LYS A 120 -10.69 -8.29 -25.81
C LYS A 120 -10.16 -6.91 -25.45
N LEU A 121 -9.50 -6.28 -26.42
CA LEU A 121 -9.06 -4.90 -26.29
C LEU A 121 -10.31 -4.04 -26.45
N ASP A 122 -10.90 -3.60 -25.34
CA ASP A 122 -12.03 -2.69 -25.32
C ASP A 122 -11.62 -1.41 -24.58
N ASN A 123 -11.77 -0.27 -25.24
CA ASN A 123 -11.50 1.05 -24.68
C ASN A 123 -12.79 1.75 -24.20
N GLU A 124 -13.97 1.22 -24.52
CA GLU A 124 -15.24 1.81 -24.12
C GLU A 124 -15.73 1.13 -22.82
N ILE A 125 -15.59 1.86 -21.70
CA ILE A 125 -16.17 1.43 -20.42
C ILE A 125 -17.65 1.84 -20.41
N ASP A 126 -18.55 0.92 -20.05
CA ASP A 126 -19.95 1.23 -19.79
C ASP A 126 -20.06 2.25 -18.63
N ILE A 127 -20.32 3.52 -18.98
CA ILE A 127 -20.35 4.64 -18.04
C ILE A 127 -21.45 4.49 -17.00
N LYS A 128 -22.61 3.89 -17.34
CA LYS A 128 -23.69 3.70 -16.38
C LYS A 128 -23.29 2.69 -15.30
N LYS A 129 -22.64 1.60 -15.70
CA LYS A 129 -22.08 0.62 -14.76
C LYS A 129 -20.94 1.22 -13.93
N LEU A 130 -20.10 2.05 -14.54
CA LEU A 130 -19.01 2.73 -13.84
C LEU A 130 -19.53 3.72 -12.80
N ASN A 131 -20.54 4.53 -13.12
CA ASN A 131 -21.20 5.41 -12.14
C ASN A 131 -21.83 4.60 -11.00
N SER A 132 -22.46 3.46 -11.31
CA SER A 132 -23.04 2.56 -10.30
C SER A 132 -21.96 1.97 -9.38
N LEU A 133 -20.81 1.57 -9.94
CA LEU A 133 -19.65 1.12 -9.17
C LEU A 133 -19.13 2.23 -8.26
N ILE A 134 -18.94 3.43 -8.80
CA ILE A 134 -18.43 4.58 -8.03
C ILE A 134 -19.38 4.91 -6.87
N ILE A 135 -20.70 4.90 -7.08
CA ILE A 135 -21.69 5.09 -6.01
C ILE A 135 -21.52 4.03 -4.92
N LYS A 136 -21.40 2.74 -5.31
CA LYS A 136 -21.16 1.64 -4.35
C LYS A 136 -19.86 1.83 -3.55
N LEU A 137 -18.80 2.33 -4.19
CA LEU A 137 -17.53 2.66 -3.52
C LEU A 137 -17.68 3.84 -2.55
N ILE A 138 -18.44 4.88 -2.93
CA ILE A 138 -18.74 6.04 -2.07
C ILE A 138 -19.55 5.59 -0.85
N ASP A 139 -20.56 4.74 -1.03
CA ASP A 139 -21.40 4.23 0.05
C ASP A 139 -20.61 3.35 1.03
N ASN A 140 -19.62 2.61 0.52
CA ASN A 140 -18.67 1.86 1.34
C ASN A 140 -17.57 2.73 1.97
N LYS A 141 -17.59 4.06 1.75
CA LYS A 141 -16.56 5.02 2.22
C LYS A 141 -15.15 4.59 1.82
N GLU A 142 -15.00 4.15 0.58
CA GLU A 142 -13.72 3.67 0.05
C GLU A 142 -12.74 4.84 -0.15
N ASN A 143 -11.44 4.53 -0.11
CA ASN A 143 -10.34 5.47 -0.30
C ASN A 143 -10.50 6.32 -1.57
N LEU A 144 -10.35 7.64 -1.42
CA LEU A 144 -10.46 8.61 -2.52
C LEU A 144 -9.50 8.33 -3.67
N ASP A 145 -8.30 7.81 -3.41
CA ASP A 145 -7.34 7.48 -4.46
C ASP A 145 -7.84 6.33 -5.34
N ILE A 146 -8.58 5.39 -4.78
CA ILE A 146 -9.23 4.31 -5.53
C ILE A 146 -10.34 4.88 -6.40
N ILE A 147 -11.24 5.69 -5.80
CA ILE A 147 -12.34 6.34 -6.54
C ILE A 147 -11.77 7.20 -7.69
N LYS A 148 -10.71 7.95 -7.41
CA LYS A 148 -10.02 8.79 -8.39
C LYS A 148 -9.46 8.00 -9.56
N LYS A 149 -8.94 6.78 -9.35
CA LYS A 149 -8.48 5.91 -10.44
C LYS A 149 -9.62 5.59 -11.41
N PHE A 150 -10.80 5.22 -10.90
CA PHE A 150 -11.97 4.94 -11.73
C PHE A 150 -12.45 6.18 -12.50
N ILE A 151 -12.45 7.35 -11.86
CA ILE A 151 -12.80 8.62 -12.51
C ILE A 151 -11.82 8.97 -13.63
N CYS A 152 -10.51 8.84 -13.38
CA CYS A 152 -9.47 9.21 -14.33
C CYS A 152 -9.55 8.42 -15.64
N CYS A 153 -10.19 7.25 -15.66
CA CYS A 153 -10.33 6.46 -16.88
C CYS A 153 -11.25 7.09 -17.93
N ASN A 154 -12.27 7.84 -17.52
CA ASN A 154 -13.20 8.52 -18.41
C ASN A 154 -13.66 9.87 -17.83
N LYS A 155 -12.71 10.71 -17.40
CA LYS A 155 -12.99 11.94 -16.65
C LYS A 155 -13.98 12.87 -17.35
N ASN A 156 -13.81 13.10 -18.66
CA ASN A 156 -14.67 14.02 -19.41
C ASN A 156 -16.14 13.57 -19.39
N THR A 157 -16.39 12.27 -19.52
CA THR A 157 -17.75 11.73 -19.53
C THR A 157 -18.35 11.64 -18.13
N ILE A 158 -17.56 11.23 -17.14
CA ILE A 158 -18.02 10.98 -15.76
C ILE A 158 -18.22 12.28 -14.97
N VAL A 159 -17.44 13.33 -15.27
CA VAL A 159 -17.40 14.56 -14.47
C VAL A 159 -17.80 15.79 -15.28
N GLU A 160 -17.28 15.94 -16.50
CA GLU A 160 -17.51 17.17 -17.26
C GLU A 160 -18.90 17.20 -17.90
N ASN A 161 -19.38 16.06 -18.41
CA ASN A 161 -20.67 15.98 -19.12
C ASN A 161 -21.84 15.43 -18.28
N ASP A 162 -21.57 14.92 -17.07
CA ASP A 162 -22.56 14.29 -16.19
C ASP A 162 -22.38 14.79 -14.76
N THR A 163 -23.40 15.43 -14.19
CA THR A 163 -23.38 15.96 -12.82
C THR A 163 -23.99 15.00 -11.80
N THR A 164 -24.45 13.81 -12.21
CA THR A 164 -25.17 12.87 -11.32
C THR A 164 -24.36 12.47 -10.08
N LEU A 165 -23.06 12.20 -10.25
CA LEU A 165 -22.18 11.87 -9.13
C LEU A 165 -21.94 13.08 -8.22
N PHE A 166 -21.82 14.29 -8.79
CA PHE A 166 -21.70 15.51 -8.00
C PHE A 166 -22.97 15.73 -7.17
N ASP A 167 -24.15 15.64 -7.79
CA ASP A 167 -25.44 15.82 -7.13
C ASP A 167 -25.65 14.78 -6.02
N TYR A 168 -25.26 13.52 -6.26
CA TYR A 168 -25.30 12.45 -5.26
C TYR A 168 -24.43 12.77 -4.04
N VAL A 169 -23.18 13.14 -4.28
CA VAL A 169 -22.23 13.50 -3.21
C VAL A 169 -22.66 14.79 -2.50
N PHE A 170 -23.22 15.75 -3.21
CA PHE A 170 -23.71 17.00 -2.64
C PHE A 170 -24.86 16.76 -1.66
N SER A 171 -25.85 15.94 -2.07
CA SER A 171 -26.94 15.53 -1.19
C SER A 171 -26.42 14.86 0.10
N LYS A 172 -25.49 13.91 -0.02
CA LYS A 172 -24.81 13.30 1.15
C LYS A 172 -24.08 14.35 1.99
N THR A 173 -23.37 15.29 1.37
CA THR A 173 -22.61 16.33 2.09
C THR A 173 -23.54 17.17 2.94
N ILE A 174 -24.68 17.60 2.41
CA ILE A 174 -25.69 18.36 3.15
C ILE A 174 -26.27 17.56 4.32
N ASP A 175 -26.55 16.27 4.12
CA ASP A 175 -27.04 15.40 5.19
C ASP A 175 -26.03 15.26 6.34
N TYR A 176 -24.73 15.11 6.03
CA TYR A 176 -23.68 15.02 7.04
C TYR A 176 -23.41 16.36 7.74
N LEU A 177 -23.53 17.47 7.01
CA LEU A 177 -23.42 18.84 7.55
C LEU A 177 -24.52 19.13 8.58
N LYS A 178 -25.77 18.73 8.31
CA LYS A 178 -26.89 18.87 9.25
C LYS A 178 -26.69 18.12 10.56
N ASN A 179 -26.12 16.92 10.46
CA ASN A 179 -25.97 16.01 11.59
C ASN A 179 -24.66 16.24 12.38
N ASN A 180 -23.86 17.27 12.04
CA ASN A 180 -22.53 17.51 12.58
C ASN A 180 -21.65 16.24 12.61
N ASN A 181 -21.74 15.44 11.55
CA ASN A 181 -21.07 14.15 11.49
C ASN A 181 -19.63 14.31 10.98
N GLU A 182 -18.70 13.62 11.64
CA GLU A 182 -17.27 13.73 11.42
C GLU A 182 -16.82 13.23 10.03
N ASP A 183 -17.62 12.46 9.29
CA ASP A 183 -17.27 12.02 7.92
C ASP A 183 -17.41 13.13 6.85
N ILE A 184 -17.78 14.35 7.24
CA ILE A 184 -17.96 15.46 6.30
C ILE A 184 -16.71 15.75 5.45
N TYR A 185 -15.50 15.56 5.99
CA TYR A 185 -14.25 15.75 5.25
C TYR A 185 -14.17 14.87 3.99
N TYR A 186 -14.68 13.64 4.08
CA TYR A 186 -14.68 12.68 2.98
C TYR A 186 -15.55 13.19 1.82
N TYR A 187 -16.77 13.62 2.13
CA TYR A 187 -17.71 14.09 1.11
C TYR A 187 -17.30 15.44 0.50
N ILE A 188 -16.73 16.36 1.28
CA ILE A 188 -16.16 17.62 0.73
C ILE A 188 -15.01 17.34 -0.24
N SER A 189 -14.16 16.36 0.08
CA SER A 189 -13.08 15.94 -0.80
C SER A 189 -13.61 15.30 -2.09
N LEU A 190 -14.71 14.53 -2.02
CA LEU A 190 -15.40 14.01 -3.20
C LEU A 190 -16.07 15.13 -4.02
N LEU A 191 -16.68 16.13 -3.40
CA LEU A 191 -17.25 17.29 -4.10
C LEU A 191 -16.18 18.00 -4.94
N SER A 192 -15.01 18.22 -4.34
CA SER A 192 -13.86 18.79 -5.04
C SER A 192 -13.41 17.91 -6.23
N LEU A 193 -13.56 16.59 -6.11
CA LEU A 193 -13.16 15.62 -7.13
C LEU A 193 -14.16 15.55 -8.30
N PHE A 194 -15.46 15.67 -8.01
CA PHE A 194 -16.56 15.63 -8.99
C PHE A 194 -16.99 17.00 -9.52
N TYR A 195 -16.38 18.08 -9.05
CA TYR A 195 -16.74 19.42 -9.51
C TYR A 195 -16.54 19.59 -11.02
N SER A 196 -17.53 20.20 -11.68
CA SER A 196 -17.46 20.68 -13.06
C SER A 196 -18.16 22.03 -13.20
N SER A 197 -17.88 22.75 -14.28
CA SER A 197 -18.55 24.03 -14.55
C SER A 197 -20.05 23.91 -14.83
N ASN A 198 -20.53 22.69 -15.10
CA ASN A 198 -21.90 22.41 -15.52
C ASN A 198 -22.87 22.18 -14.36
N ILE A 199 -22.39 22.21 -13.11
CA ILE A 199 -23.25 22.07 -11.93
C ILE A 199 -24.27 23.22 -11.82
N LYS A 200 -25.42 22.93 -11.23
CA LYS A 200 -26.48 23.93 -10.96
C LYS A 200 -26.15 24.75 -9.72
N LYS A 201 -25.27 25.74 -9.87
CA LYS A 201 -24.72 26.56 -8.76
C LYS A 201 -25.79 27.16 -7.86
N ASP A 202 -26.79 27.83 -8.44
CA ASP A 202 -27.84 28.51 -7.67
C ASP A 202 -28.65 27.55 -6.81
N LYS A 203 -28.91 26.34 -7.32
CA LYS A 203 -29.58 25.27 -6.56
C LYS A 203 -28.72 24.84 -5.37
N CYS A 204 -27.43 24.59 -5.61
CA CYS A 204 -26.51 24.14 -4.56
C CYS A 204 -26.35 25.20 -3.46
N ILE A 205 -26.24 26.48 -3.84
CA ILE A 205 -26.13 27.59 -2.89
C ILE A 205 -27.39 27.70 -2.03
N SER A 206 -28.57 27.73 -2.67
CA SER A 206 -29.85 27.79 -1.94
C SER A 206 -30.02 26.64 -0.96
N GLU A 207 -29.63 25.42 -1.36
CA GLU A 207 -29.69 24.25 -0.50
C GLU A 207 -28.65 24.29 0.63
N LEU A 208 -27.45 24.84 0.39
CA LEU A 208 -26.44 25.02 1.45
C LEU A 208 -26.85 26.07 2.48
N ASP A 209 -27.41 27.20 2.03
CA ASP A 209 -27.90 28.31 2.86
C ASP A 209 -29.01 27.85 3.81
N GLN A 210 -29.91 26.98 3.33
CA GLN A 210 -31.03 26.46 4.13
C GLN A 210 -30.58 25.51 5.25
N ASN A 211 -29.42 24.89 5.10
CA ASN A 211 -29.01 23.74 5.90
C ASN A 211 -27.73 23.97 6.71
N SER A 212 -27.13 25.16 6.62
CA SER A 212 -25.91 25.48 7.36
C SER A 212 -25.74 26.97 7.61
N ASN A 213 -24.96 27.31 8.64
CA ASN A 213 -24.54 28.70 8.88
C ASN A 213 -23.29 29.03 8.05
N ILE A 214 -23.22 30.24 7.49
CA ILE A 214 -22.06 30.79 6.76
C ILE A 214 -20.78 30.75 7.60
N ASP A 215 -20.89 30.85 8.93
CA ASP A 215 -19.74 30.80 9.84
C ASP A 215 -19.13 29.39 9.99
N ASN A 216 -19.77 28.35 9.45
CA ASN A 216 -19.22 27.00 9.48
C ASN A 216 -18.04 26.87 8.47
N PRO A 217 -16.84 26.45 8.90
CA PRO A 217 -15.66 26.34 8.03
C PRO A 217 -15.88 25.35 6.87
N PHE A 218 -16.67 24.29 7.08
CA PHE A 218 -17.03 23.34 6.02
C PHE A 218 -17.93 23.97 4.97
N SER A 219 -18.92 24.76 5.40
CA SER A 219 -19.79 25.49 4.48
C SER A 219 -18.99 26.44 3.59
N LYS A 220 -18.03 27.17 4.16
CA LYS A 220 -17.11 28.02 3.40
C LYS A 220 -16.35 27.26 2.31
N GLU A 221 -15.83 26.06 2.62
CA GLU A 221 -15.15 25.21 1.64
C GLU A 221 -16.10 24.72 0.54
N ILE A 222 -17.33 24.34 0.91
CA ILE A 222 -18.37 23.94 -0.07
C ILE A 222 -18.73 25.10 -1.00
N TYR A 223 -18.90 26.33 -0.49
CA TYR A 223 -19.12 27.51 -1.35
C TYR A 223 -17.96 27.70 -2.33
N GLN A 224 -16.72 27.60 -1.86
CA GLN A 224 -15.54 27.73 -2.71
C GLN A 224 -15.55 26.69 -3.84
N ILE A 225 -15.88 25.44 -3.52
CA ILE A 225 -16.02 24.36 -4.51
C ILE A 225 -17.11 24.72 -5.54
N ILE A 226 -18.31 25.12 -5.10
CA ILE A 226 -19.42 25.47 -6.00
C ILE A 226 -19.06 26.63 -6.94
N HIS A 227 -18.29 27.61 -6.46
CA HIS A 227 -17.82 28.72 -7.28
C HIS A 227 -16.64 28.35 -8.20
N GLY A 228 -16.09 27.14 -8.08
CA GLY A 228 -14.91 26.69 -8.82
C GLY A 228 -13.61 27.36 -8.33
N CYS A 229 -13.63 27.91 -7.12
CA CYS A 229 -12.47 28.52 -6.50
C CYS A 229 -11.51 27.42 -6.04
N LYS A 230 -10.28 27.46 -6.55
CA LYS A 230 -9.16 26.67 -6.02
C LYS A 230 -8.54 27.43 -4.86
N SER A 231 -9.27 27.52 -3.75
CA SER A 231 -8.70 28.00 -2.50
C SER A 231 -7.94 26.85 -1.83
N TYR A 232 -6.79 27.15 -1.25
CA TYR A 232 -6.00 26.17 -0.51
C TYR A 232 -5.82 26.69 0.90
N ASN A 233 -6.18 25.84 1.86
CA ASN A 233 -5.87 26.09 3.26
C ASN A 233 -4.35 26.08 3.44
N SER A 234 -3.85 27.01 4.23
CA SER A 234 -2.47 26.98 4.75
C SER A 234 -2.26 25.76 5.64
N CYS A 235 -1.00 25.38 5.86
CA CYS A 235 -0.66 24.30 6.80
C CYS A 235 -1.36 24.44 8.17
N GLU A 236 -1.45 25.65 8.70
CA GLU A 236 -2.08 25.94 10.00
C GLU A 236 -3.59 25.71 9.95
N GLU A 237 -4.27 26.22 8.92
CA GLU A 237 -5.70 26.00 8.69
C GLU A 237 -6.03 24.52 8.47
N ILE A 238 -5.16 23.77 7.79
CA ILE A 238 -5.31 22.31 7.63
C ILE A 238 -5.19 21.61 8.99
N LEU A 239 -4.20 21.95 9.81
CA LEU A 239 -4.05 21.35 11.14
C LEU A 239 -5.25 21.66 12.04
N GLU A 240 -5.74 22.89 12.01
CA GLU A 240 -6.94 23.31 12.76
C GLU A 240 -8.18 22.57 12.26
N LYS A 241 -8.40 22.50 10.94
CA LYS A 241 -9.49 21.76 10.30
C LYS A 241 -9.58 20.33 10.79
N TYR A 242 -8.44 19.62 10.90
CA TYR A 242 -8.40 18.22 11.35
C TYR A 242 -8.12 18.08 12.86
N LYS A 243 -8.18 19.17 13.64
CA LYS A 243 -7.95 19.20 15.09
C LYS A 243 -6.62 18.54 15.51
N ILE A 244 -5.56 18.78 14.75
CA ILE A 244 -4.21 18.29 15.08
C ILE A 244 -3.54 19.27 16.03
N ASN A 245 -3.13 18.76 17.19
CA ASN A 245 -2.38 19.56 18.15
C ASN A 245 -0.93 19.71 17.65
N ALA A 246 -0.64 20.84 17.00
CA ALA A 246 0.72 21.15 16.53
C ALA A 246 1.67 21.52 17.69
N ASN A 247 1.15 22.23 18.70
CA ASN A 247 1.91 22.74 19.84
C ASN A 247 1.71 21.86 21.07
N ILE A 248 2.31 20.67 21.05
CA ILE A 248 2.23 19.72 22.17
C ILE A 248 3.18 20.18 23.30
N PRO A 249 2.68 20.42 24.52
CA PRO A 249 3.55 20.83 25.64
C PRO A 249 4.50 19.68 26.03
N ASN A 250 5.68 20.06 26.55
CA ASN A 250 6.59 19.07 27.12
C ASN A 250 6.00 18.48 28.40
N CYS A 251 5.96 17.15 28.49
CA CYS A 251 5.46 16.45 29.67
C CYS A 251 6.54 15.53 30.26
N PRO A 252 6.73 15.49 31.58
CA PRO A 252 7.68 14.57 32.19
C PRO A 252 7.23 13.11 31.98
N ILE A 253 8.19 12.19 31.85
CA ILE A 253 7.96 10.75 31.83
C ILE A 253 8.94 10.06 32.76
N THR A 254 8.51 8.96 33.36
CA THR A 254 9.32 8.13 34.25
C THR A 254 9.75 6.87 33.51
N ILE A 255 11.06 6.68 33.36
CA ILE A 255 11.62 5.45 32.78
C ILE A 255 11.95 4.49 33.92
N LYS A 256 11.17 3.42 34.05
CA LYS A 256 11.43 2.35 35.03
C LYS A 256 12.53 1.44 34.49
N LYS A 257 13.60 1.24 35.27
CA LYS A 257 14.71 0.36 34.90
C LYS A 257 14.25 -1.10 34.82
N THR A 258 14.81 -1.84 33.87
CA THR A 258 14.55 -3.27 33.67
C THR A 258 15.86 -4.06 33.57
N ALA A 259 15.77 -5.37 33.36
CA ALA A 259 16.95 -6.22 33.22
C ALA A 259 17.80 -5.74 32.03
N ILE A 260 19.11 -5.62 32.24
CA ILE A 260 20.03 -5.14 31.22
C ILE A 260 20.30 -6.25 30.21
N ASN A 261 20.12 -5.95 28.93
CA ASN A 261 20.64 -6.76 27.83
C ASN A 261 21.87 -6.04 27.23
N ASN A 262 22.97 -6.78 27.02
CA ASN A 262 24.24 -6.28 26.49
C ASN A 262 24.54 -6.80 25.07
N ASP A 263 23.54 -7.36 24.40
CA ASP A 263 23.67 -7.84 23.03
C ASP A 263 24.01 -6.71 22.07
N ARG A 264 24.67 -7.06 20.96
CA ARG A 264 24.91 -6.12 19.87
C ARG A 264 23.59 -5.85 19.16
N ILE A 265 23.13 -4.60 19.23
CA ILE A 265 21.87 -4.17 18.62
C ILE A 265 22.16 -3.13 17.54
N ILE A 266 21.58 -3.38 16.36
CA ILE A 266 21.75 -2.61 15.14
C ILE A 266 20.41 -1.94 14.81
N THR A 267 20.40 -0.64 14.56
CA THR A 267 19.27 0.04 13.90
C THR A 267 19.66 0.40 12.47
N ILE A 268 18.70 0.36 11.55
CA ILE A 268 18.90 0.70 10.13
C ILE A 268 17.80 1.66 9.72
N ASP A 269 18.18 2.88 9.37
CA ASP A 269 17.22 3.96 9.12
C ASP A 269 17.61 4.83 7.92
N SER A 270 16.70 5.69 7.47
CA SER A 270 17.08 6.78 6.56
C SER A 270 17.91 7.83 7.29
N THR A 271 18.81 8.53 6.58
CA THR A 271 19.57 9.69 7.08
C THR A 271 18.68 10.80 7.64
N LYS A 272 17.43 10.89 7.19
CA LYS A 272 16.44 11.88 7.65
C LYS A 272 15.60 11.40 8.84
N THR A 273 15.82 10.19 9.34
CA THR A 273 14.99 9.58 10.38
C THR A 273 15.30 10.22 11.73
N ILE A 274 14.29 10.85 12.33
CA ILE A 274 14.37 11.48 13.64
C ILE A 274 13.96 10.50 14.76
N LEU A 275 12.92 9.70 14.50
CA LEU A 275 12.36 8.73 15.45
C LEU A 275 12.74 7.33 15.03
N LYS A 276 13.46 6.62 15.90
CA LYS A 276 13.87 5.24 15.73
C LYS A 276 13.12 4.40 16.77
N ASP A 277 12.18 3.59 16.29
CA ASP A 277 11.37 2.71 17.13
C ASP A 277 12.04 1.34 17.32
N ASP A 278 12.81 0.89 16.34
CA ASP A 278 13.21 -0.50 16.18
C ASP A 278 14.72 -0.72 16.12
N GLY A 279 15.12 -1.94 16.48
CA GLY A 279 16.48 -2.44 16.38
C GLY A 279 16.50 -3.98 16.31
N LEU A 280 17.59 -4.53 15.78
CA LEU A 280 17.76 -5.96 15.58
C LEU A 280 19.04 -6.46 16.25
N SER A 281 18.98 -7.64 16.85
CA SER A 281 20.16 -8.41 17.26
C SER A 281 20.07 -9.81 16.67
N ILE A 282 21.21 -10.43 16.41
CA ILE A 282 21.27 -11.82 15.95
C ILE A 282 22.40 -12.56 16.67
N LYS A 283 22.15 -13.81 17.00
CA LYS A 283 23.15 -14.75 17.49
C LYS A 283 22.96 -16.09 16.81
N LYS A 284 24.06 -16.72 16.40
CA LYS A 284 24.05 -18.09 15.90
C LYS A 284 24.42 -19.06 17.02
N ASP A 285 23.62 -20.09 17.20
CA ASP A 285 23.85 -21.19 18.13
C ASP A 285 23.67 -22.52 17.39
N GLY A 286 24.79 -23.12 16.95
CA GLY A 286 24.77 -24.29 16.08
C GLY A 286 24.05 -24.03 14.75
N ASN A 287 22.95 -24.75 14.52
CA ASN A 287 22.09 -24.63 13.33
C ASN A 287 20.85 -23.74 13.57
N LYS A 288 20.87 -22.95 14.65
CA LYS A 288 19.80 -22.03 15.01
C LYS A 288 20.29 -20.59 15.03
N TYR A 289 19.41 -19.68 14.65
CA TYR A 289 19.59 -18.25 14.83
C TYR A 289 18.60 -17.75 15.88
N ILE A 290 19.07 -16.97 16.84
CA ILE A 290 18.25 -16.25 17.79
C ILE A 290 18.25 -14.80 17.36
N VAL A 291 17.13 -14.35 16.79
CA VAL A 291 16.93 -12.97 16.34
C VAL A 291 16.10 -12.23 17.38
N GLY A 292 16.67 -11.19 17.97
CA GLY A 292 15.95 -10.26 18.85
C GLY A 292 15.42 -9.10 18.03
N ILE A 293 14.09 -8.93 18.01
CA ILE A 293 13.42 -7.79 17.38
C ILE A 293 13.01 -6.83 18.49
N HIS A 294 13.75 -5.74 18.63
CA HIS A 294 13.66 -4.77 19.71
C HIS A 294 12.79 -3.59 19.29
N ILE A 295 11.72 -3.33 20.02
CA ILE A 295 10.87 -2.16 19.83
C ILE A 295 10.94 -1.29 21.10
N THR A 296 11.00 0.03 20.95
CA THR A 296 10.98 0.96 22.07
C THR A 296 9.74 0.77 22.95
N ASP A 297 9.92 0.73 24.26
CA ASP A 297 8.83 0.44 25.21
C ASP A 297 8.17 1.74 25.70
N ALA A 298 7.35 2.32 24.83
CA ALA A 298 6.58 3.52 25.15
C ALA A 298 5.37 3.19 26.04
N GLY A 299 4.76 2.01 25.85
CA GLY A 299 3.63 1.53 26.62
C GLY A 299 3.93 1.41 28.12
N LYS A 300 5.17 1.09 28.50
CA LYS A 300 5.63 1.15 29.90
C LYS A 300 5.75 2.56 30.44
N CYS A 301 6.25 3.50 29.63
CA CYS A 301 6.68 4.81 30.07
C CYS A 301 5.57 5.87 30.06
N ILE A 302 4.51 5.64 29.30
CA ILE A 302 3.33 6.49 29.20
C ILE A 302 2.18 5.76 29.91
N ASP A 303 1.44 6.49 30.74
CA ASP A 303 0.26 5.92 31.40
C ASP A 303 -0.98 6.18 30.56
N ILE A 304 -1.81 5.15 30.40
CA ILE A 304 -3.08 5.25 29.69
C ILE A 304 -3.98 6.28 30.39
N GLY A 305 -4.63 7.13 29.60
CA GLY A 305 -5.45 8.24 30.11
C GLY A 305 -4.67 9.45 30.64
N SER A 306 -3.33 9.44 30.63
CA SER A 306 -2.54 10.65 30.89
C SER A 306 -2.70 11.69 29.77
N ASP A 307 -2.37 12.95 30.02
CA ASP A 307 -2.42 14.01 28.99
C ASP A 307 -1.60 13.64 27.74
N ILE A 308 -0.45 12.96 27.93
CA ILE A 308 0.39 12.48 26.83
C ILE A 308 -0.37 11.46 25.98
N ASP A 309 -1.05 10.51 26.63
CA ASP A 309 -1.83 9.46 25.97
C ASP A 309 -3.04 10.03 25.22
N LEU A 310 -3.77 10.96 25.84
CA LEU A 310 -4.92 11.63 25.22
C LEU A 310 -4.52 12.44 23.99
N ILE A 311 -3.40 13.17 24.05
CA ILE A 311 -2.84 13.89 22.90
C ILE A 311 -2.39 12.90 21.82
N ALA A 312 -1.72 11.81 22.20
CA ALA A 312 -1.29 10.77 21.27
C ALA A 312 -2.48 10.10 20.57
N ARG A 313 -3.57 9.86 21.30
CA ARG A 313 -4.84 9.35 20.75
C ARG A 313 -5.42 10.31 19.73
N ASN A 314 -5.48 11.60 20.05
CA ASN A 314 -6.02 12.63 19.16
C ASN A 314 -5.18 12.82 17.89
N ASN A 315 -3.85 12.96 18.03
CA ASN A 315 -2.97 13.15 16.88
C ASN A 315 -2.74 11.85 16.09
N PHE A 316 -2.95 10.69 16.74
CA PHE A 316 -3.05 9.32 16.24
C PHE A 316 -1.86 8.72 15.50
N LYS A 317 -1.21 9.47 14.59
CA LYS A 317 0.04 9.06 13.93
C LYS A 317 0.86 10.27 13.48
N CYS A 318 2.18 10.11 13.40
CA CYS A 318 3.04 11.10 12.78
C CYS A 318 2.81 11.11 11.25
N LEU A 319 2.51 12.28 10.69
CA LEU A 319 2.42 12.51 9.26
C LEU A 319 3.70 13.19 8.78
N TYR A 320 4.38 12.60 7.81
CA TYR A 320 5.61 13.16 7.24
C TYR A 320 5.26 13.96 5.98
N MET A 321 5.61 15.23 6.00
CA MET A 321 5.39 16.16 4.89
C MET A 321 6.60 16.17 3.97
N GLU A 322 6.41 16.51 2.69
CA GLU A 322 7.48 16.45 1.69
C GLU A 322 8.70 17.34 2.02
N ASN A 323 8.53 18.37 2.85
CA ASN A 323 9.60 19.28 3.27
C ASN A 323 10.43 18.75 4.46
N SER A 324 10.35 17.45 4.76
CA SER A 324 11.01 16.80 5.91
C SER A 324 10.50 17.28 7.29
N THR A 325 9.42 18.06 7.32
CA THR A 325 8.64 18.37 8.52
C THR A 325 7.65 17.23 8.80
N ARG A 326 7.19 17.13 10.05
CA ARG A 326 6.18 16.14 10.42
C ARG A 326 5.24 16.69 11.48
N THR A 327 4.05 16.11 11.55
CA THR A 327 3.24 16.21 12.77
C THR A 327 3.82 15.30 13.84
N ASN A 328 3.65 15.72 15.09
CA ASN A 328 4.05 14.93 16.25
C ASN A 328 2.84 14.21 16.82
N MET A 329 2.99 12.93 17.13
CA MET A 329 2.00 12.20 17.92
C MET A 329 2.27 12.39 19.41
N LEU A 330 3.55 12.42 19.79
CA LEU A 330 4.01 12.55 21.17
C LEU A 330 4.76 13.87 21.39
N PRO A 331 4.84 14.37 22.63
CA PRO A 331 5.71 15.49 22.95
C PRO A 331 7.16 15.24 22.55
N SER A 332 7.85 16.25 22.01
CA SER A 332 9.23 16.12 21.52
C SER A 332 10.22 15.64 22.59
N ASN A 333 10.00 15.98 23.86
CA ASN A 333 10.84 15.51 24.95
C ASN A 333 10.63 14.02 25.29
N VAL A 334 9.42 13.50 25.10
CA VAL A 334 9.07 12.07 25.25
C VAL A 334 9.74 11.26 24.15
N GLU A 335 9.52 11.68 22.90
CA GLU A 335 10.16 11.08 21.73
C GLU A 335 11.68 11.01 21.88
N ASN A 336 12.33 12.09 22.32
CA ASN A 336 13.77 12.15 22.52
C ASN A 336 14.31 11.20 23.60
N LYS A 337 13.48 10.92 24.62
CA LYS A 337 13.82 10.03 25.74
C LYS A 337 13.60 8.55 25.42
N LEU A 338 12.68 8.23 24.49
CA LEU A 338 12.32 6.85 24.15
C LEU A 338 12.94 6.36 22.83
N SER A 339 13.17 7.26 21.88
CA SER A 339 13.82 6.94 20.60
C SER A 339 15.18 6.29 20.82
N PHE A 340 15.45 5.24 20.06
CA PHE A 340 16.69 4.47 20.08
C PHE A 340 17.86 5.31 19.58
N LYS A 341 18.73 5.72 20.52
CA LYS A 341 19.93 6.53 20.25
C LYS A 341 21.18 5.72 20.55
N LYS A 342 22.15 5.75 19.63
CA LYS A 342 23.44 5.04 19.78
C LYS A 342 24.10 5.39 21.12
N GLY A 343 24.51 4.36 21.85
CA GLY A 343 25.22 4.51 23.11
C GLY A 343 24.36 4.89 24.32
N VAL A 344 23.05 5.09 24.16
CA VAL A 344 22.16 5.47 25.27
C VAL A 344 21.25 4.31 25.63
N ARG A 345 21.04 4.08 26.93
CA ARG A 345 20.12 3.03 27.40
C ARG A 345 18.66 3.43 27.22
N ARG A 346 17.84 2.51 26.71
CA ARG A 346 16.42 2.69 26.44
C ARG A 346 15.63 1.44 26.85
N PRO A 347 14.42 1.59 27.40
CA PRO A 347 13.55 0.45 27.64
C PRO A 347 13.06 -0.10 26.31
N SER A 348 13.04 -1.41 26.17
CA SER A 348 12.60 -2.10 24.96
C SER A 348 11.73 -3.30 25.29
N LEU A 349 10.67 -3.44 24.51
CA LEU A 349 9.88 -4.64 24.38
C LEU A 349 10.46 -5.46 23.22
N VAL A 350 10.80 -6.71 23.47
CA VAL A 350 11.57 -7.53 22.55
C VAL A 350 10.81 -8.82 22.27
N ILE A 351 10.67 -9.21 21.01
CA ILE A 351 10.41 -10.61 20.65
C ILE A 351 11.73 -11.24 20.27
N ASN A 352 12.10 -12.31 20.96
CA ASN A 352 13.18 -13.19 20.57
C ASN A 352 12.60 -14.33 19.74
N VAL A 353 13.09 -14.52 18.52
CA VAL A 353 12.65 -15.55 17.58
C VAL A 353 13.80 -16.52 17.33
N VAL A 354 13.53 -17.80 17.49
CA VAL A 354 14.47 -18.89 17.18
C VAL A 354 14.15 -19.41 15.79
N LEU A 355 15.08 -19.27 14.86
CA LEU A 355 14.96 -19.66 13.45
C LEU A 355 15.93 -20.79 13.13
N ASN A 356 15.55 -21.73 12.25
CA ASN A 356 16.50 -22.66 11.63
C ASN A 356 17.20 -22.01 10.41
N ASP A 357 18.14 -22.73 9.79
CA ASP A 357 18.83 -22.28 8.57
C ASP A 357 17.90 -22.07 7.35
N SER A 358 16.69 -22.63 7.38
CA SER A 358 15.65 -22.42 6.37
C SER A 358 14.69 -21.26 6.70
N GLY A 359 14.93 -20.52 7.79
CA GLY A 359 14.07 -19.42 8.22
C GLY A 359 12.72 -19.84 8.79
N ASP A 360 12.53 -21.13 9.12
CA ASP A 360 11.35 -21.57 9.86
C ASP A 360 11.46 -21.19 11.33
N ILE A 361 10.35 -20.73 11.89
CA ILE A 361 10.24 -20.37 13.30
C ILE A 361 10.13 -21.64 14.14
N LEU A 362 11.13 -21.88 14.99
CA LEU A 362 11.17 -23.01 15.92
C LEU A 362 10.54 -22.66 17.27
N ASP A 363 10.76 -21.43 17.74
CA ASP A 363 10.26 -20.94 19.02
C ASP A 363 10.30 -19.40 19.03
N TYR A 364 9.55 -18.77 19.92
CA TYR A 364 9.62 -17.33 20.15
C TYR A 364 9.09 -16.95 21.55
N TYR A 365 9.63 -15.88 22.13
CA TYR A 365 9.18 -15.39 23.44
C TYR A 365 9.40 -13.88 23.59
N ILE A 366 8.54 -13.26 24.40
CA ILE A 366 8.61 -11.82 24.69
C ILE A 366 9.48 -11.57 25.93
N THR A 367 10.38 -10.61 25.85
CA THR A 367 11.10 -10.08 27.01
C THR A 367 11.03 -8.57 27.07
N GLN A 368 11.36 -8.03 28.24
CA GLN A 368 11.50 -6.60 28.46
C GLN A 368 12.88 -6.31 29.01
N ASN A 369 13.60 -5.42 28.33
CA ASN A 369 15.01 -5.16 28.63
C ASN A 369 15.39 -3.69 28.44
N ASP A 370 16.33 -3.24 29.27
CA ASP A 370 17.01 -1.97 29.07
C ASP A 370 18.21 -2.23 28.15
N ILE A 371 18.03 -1.84 26.90
CA ILE A 371 18.99 -2.08 25.83
C ILE A 371 19.87 -0.87 25.58
N LYS A 372 21.06 -1.08 25.02
CA LYS A 372 21.94 -0.01 24.54
C LYS A 372 22.22 -0.27 23.06
N ILE A 373 21.83 0.66 22.21
CA ILE A 373 22.10 0.55 20.76
C ILE A 373 23.60 0.62 20.51
N THR A 374 24.15 -0.44 19.92
CA THR A 374 25.58 -0.56 19.60
C THR A 374 25.88 0.14 18.29
N ASP A 375 25.05 -0.10 17.27
CA ASP A 375 25.23 0.44 15.92
C ASP A 375 23.94 1.09 15.44
N SER A 376 24.09 2.28 14.87
CA SER A 376 23.00 3.01 14.22
C SER A 376 23.47 3.29 12.80
N LEU A 377 22.98 2.50 11.86
CA LEU A 377 23.36 2.54 10.46
C LEU A 377 22.31 3.27 9.64
N THR A 378 22.76 3.87 8.54
CA THR A 378 21.87 4.30 7.46
C THR A 378 21.70 3.17 6.44
N TYR A 379 20.64 3.22 5.63
CA TYR A 379 20.51 2.29 4.48
C TYR A 379 21.78 2.29 3.61
N ILE A 380 22.33 3.47 3.29
CA ILE A 380 23.55 3.58 2.46
C ILE A 380 24.74 2.86 3.10
N GLN A 381 24.98 3.08 4.40
CA GLN A 381 26.06 2.40 5.12
C GLN A 381 25.84 0.90 5.19
N SER A 382 24.58 0.47 5.34
CA SER A 382 24.23 -0.95 5.41
C SER A 382 24.49 -1.66 4.08
N GLU A 383 24.14 -1.04 2.95
CA GLU A 383 24.46 -1.57 1.62
C GLU A 383 25.98 -1.69 1.42
N GLN A 384 26.74 -0.66 1.79
CA GLN A 384 28.21 -0.70 1.69
C GLN A 384 28.80 -1.87 2.48
N ILE A 385 28.29 -2.17 3.67
CA ILE A 385 28.73 -3.32 4.46
C ILE A 385 28.32 -4.64 3.77
N LEU A 386 27.11 -4.72 3.23
CA LEU A 386 26.55 -5.92 2.60
C LEU A 386 27.09 -6.24 1.20
N ASP A 387 27.80 -5.30 0.58
CA ASP A 387 28.46 -5.47 -0.73
C ASP A 387 29.91 -5.94 -0.62
N HIS A 388 30.47 -5.94 0.58
CA HIS A 388 31.84 -6.36 0.84
C HIS A 388 31.90 -7.67 1.64
N VAL A 389 33.09 -8.29 1.64
CA VAL A 389 33.32 -9.50 2.43
C VAL A 389 33.21 -9.16 3.92
N SER A 390 32.46 -9.96 4.68
CA SER A 390 32.26 -9.76 6.10
C SER A 390 33.56 -9.95 6.88
N ILE A 391 34.13 -8.86 7.41
CA ILE A 391 35.42 -8.88 8.11
C ILE A 391 35.20 -8.67 9.61
N SER A 392 34.24 -7.81 9.98
CA SER A 392 33.92 -7.49 11.37
C SER A 392 32.72 -8.29 11.90
N ASP A 393 32.53 -8.31 13.23
CA ASP A 393 31.34 -8.93 13.83
C ASP A 393 30.04 -8.20 13.48
N LEU A 394 30.11 -6.90 13.19
CA LEU A 394 28.98 -6.13 12.65
C LEU A 394 28.61 -6.65 11.27
N ASP A 395 29.60 -6.82 10.40
CA ASP A 395 29.39 -7.26 9.02
C ASP A 395 28.76 -8.65 9.01
N LYS A 396 29.28 -9.57 9.85
CA LYS A 396 28.71 -10.92 10.02
C LYS A 396 27.26 -10.85 10.47
N SER A 397 26.96 -10.07 11.51
CA SER A 397 25.59 -9.92 12.03
C SER A 397 24.64 -9.40 10.94
N LEU A 398 25.08 -8.41 10.17
CA LEU A 398 24.27 -7.82 9.11
C LEU A 398 24.07 -8.78 7.93
N SER A 399 25.12 -9.52 7.54
CA SER A 399 25.05 -10.56 6.50
C SER A 399 24.14 -11.73 6.90
N GLU A 400 24.17 -12.18 8.15
CA GLU A 400 23.27 -13.22 8.66
C GLU A 400 21.82 -12.75 8.70
N LEU A 401 21.57 -11.50 9.15
CA LEU A 401 20.24 -10.89 9.09
C LEU A 401 19.73 -10.81 7.65
N PHE A 402 20.57 -10.41 6.70
CA PHE A 402 20.22 -10.33 5.28
C PHE A 402 19.91 -11.71 4.69
N MET A 403 20.72 -12.72 5.00
CA MET A 403 20.49 -14.09 4.57
C MET A 403 19.10 -14.57 5.00
N LEU A 404 18.78 -14.45 6.30
CA LEU A 404 17.47 -14.85 6.83
C LEU A 404 16.34 -14.04 6.21
N ALA A 405 16.49 -12.72 6.10
CA ALA A 405 15.48 -11.86 5.50
C ALA A 405 15.19 -12.21 4.04
N SER A 406 16.22 -12.58 3.26
CA SER A 406 16.06 -13.00 1.86
C SER A 406 15.26 -14.31 1.77
N ILE A 407 15.56 -15.30 2.62
CA ILE A 407 14.81 -16.56 2.68
C ILE A 407 13.33 -16.30 3.03
N LEU A 408 13.07 -15.41 4.00
CA LEU A 408 11.72 -15.04 4.41
C LEU A 408 10.93 -14.33 3.30
N GLU A 409 11.61 -13.55 2.47
CA GLU A 409 11.03 -12.86 1.33
C GLU A 409 10.68 -13.84 0.20
N GLU A 410 11.58 -14.74 -0.15
CA GLU A 410 11.37 -15.78 -1.18
C GLU A 410 10.20 -16.71 -0.84
N LYS A 411 9.99 -16.99 0.46
CA LYS A 411 8.85 -17.80 0.94
C LYS A 411 7.49 -17.13 0.72
N SER A 412 7.42 -15.83 0.43
CA SER A 412 6.14 -15.11 0.34
C SER A 412 6.01 -14.18 -0.87
N ASN A 413 5.75 -14.78 -2.04
CA ASN A 413 5.43 -14.06 -3.28
C ASN A 413 4.22 -13.10 -3.14
N ILE A 414 3.29 -13.37 -2.22
CA ILE A 414 2.11 -12.53 -1.97
C ILE A 414 2.54 -11.21 -1.33
N ARG A 415 3.42 -11.24 -0.31
CA ARG A 415 3.90 -10.02 0.37
C ARG A 415 4.65 -9.10 -0.59
N SER A 416 5.53 -9.64 -1.43
CA SER A 416 6.28 -8.82 -2.41
C SER A 416 5.34 -8.04 -3.32
N LYS A 417 4.33 -8.71 -3.90
CA LYS A 417 3.29 -8.05 -4.71
C LYS A 417 2.52 -6.97 -3.95
N TYR A 418 2.23 -7.19 -2.68
CA TYR A 418 1.54 -6.19 -1.85
C TYR A 418 2.40 -4.95 -1.63
N TRP A 419 3.69 -5.10 -1.35
CA TRP A 419 4.60 -3.98 -1.17
C TRP A 419 4.78 -3.19 -2.47
N ASP A 420 4.90 -3.88 -3.61
CA ASP A 420 4.95 -3.25 -4.93
C ASP A 420 3.71 -2.39 -5.19
N LYS A 421 2.51 -2.96 -4.96
CA LYS A 421 1.24 -2.21 -5.10
C LYS A 421 1.16 -1.04 -4.13
N LYS A 422 1.55 -1.22 -2.87
CA LYS A 422 1.53 -0.16 -1.86
C LYS A 422 2.46 0.99 -2.22
N GLN A 423 3.62 0.67 -2.80
CA GLN A 423 4.62 1.65 -3.20
C GLN A 423 4.24 2.37 -4.48
N ALA A 424 3.69 1.68 -5.50
CA ALA A 424 3.18 2.30 -6.71
C ALA A 424 2.10 3.36 -6.43
N ASN A 425 1.36 3.20 -5.32
CA ASN A 425 0.37 4.19 -4.86
C ASN A 425 0.98 5.40 -4.15
N ARG A 426 2.24 5.35 -3.72
CA ARG A 426 2.96 6.50 -3.15
C ARG A 426 3.70 7.22 -4.28
N THR A 427 3.11 8.32 -4.77
CA THR A 427 3.52 9.05 -5.98
C THR A 427 4.94 9.68 -5.98
N THR A 428 5.81 9.42 -5.01
CA THR A 428 7.04 10.20 -4.82
C THR A 428 8.33 9.46 -4.40
N GLU A 429 8.31 8.14 -4.13
CA GLU A 429 9.55 7.42 -3.77
C GLU A 429 9.80 6.22 -4.70
N LYS A 430 10.89 6.28 -5.49
CA LYS A 430 11.44 5.12 -6.21
C LYS A 430 11.70 3.97 -5.22
N SER A 431 11.48 2.74 -5.68
CA SER A 431 11.66 1.52 -4.89
C SER A 431 13.00 1.49 -4.16
N ARG A 432 12.97 1.29 -2.84
CA ARG A 432 14.12 0.75 -2.11
C ARG A 432 13.88 -0.74 -1.92
N ASN A 433 14.15 -1.53 -2.95
CA ASN A 433 14.38 -2.98 -2.79
C ASN A 433 15.88 -3.21 -2.57
N THR A 434 16.44 -2.50 -1.59
CA THR A 434 17.84 -2.66 -1.18
C THR A 434 17.94 -3.80 -0.17
N LYS A 435 19.13 -4.39 0.00
CA LYS A 435 19.33 -5.53 0.91
C LYS A 435 18.90 -5.19 2.33
N SER A 436 19.25 -3.99 2.78
CA SER A 436 18.91 -3.45 4.09
C SER A 436 17.42 -3.09 4.27
N ASP A 437 16.69 -2.76 3.20
CA ASP A 437 15.23 -2.57 3.27
C ASP A 437 14.54 -3.91 3.52
N ILE A 438 14.99 -4.97 2.83
CA ILE A 438 14.49 -6.34 2.99
C ILE A 438 14.67 -6.80 4.45
N ILE A 439 15.85 -6.54 5.06
CA ILE A 439 16.10 -6.83 6.48
C ILE A 439 15.02 -6.21 7.36
N VAL A 440 14.91 -4.87 7.35
CA VAL A 440 13.99 -4.15 8.23
C VAL A 440 12.54 -4.59 7.95
N ARG A 441 12.15 -4.66 6.68
CA ARG A 441 10.79 -5.03 6.27
C ARG A 441 10.38 -6.41 6.78
N GLN A 442 11.20 -7.44 6.56
CA GLN A 442 10.83 -8.81 6.93
C GLN A 442 10.77 -9.00 8.44
N PHE A 443 11.72 -8.45 9.20
CA PHE A 443 11.70 -8.57 10.66
C PHE A 443 10.60 -7.73 11.32
N MET A 444 10.31 -6.53 10.83
CA MET A 444 9.17 -5.75 11.34
C MET A 444 7.82 -6.43 11.02
N VAL A 445 7.68 -7.03 9.83
CA VAL A 445 6.50 -7.82 9.49
C VAL A 445 6.39 -9.05 10.41
N MET A 446 7.49 -9.76 10.64
CA MET A 446 7.54 -10.91 11.55
C MET A 446 7.11 -10.54 12.97
N TYR A 447 7.64 -9.44 13.54
CA TYR A 447 7.23 -8.95 14.85
C TYR A 447 5.72 -8.71 14.94
N ASN A 448 5.17 -8.03 13.94
CA ASN A 448 3.76 -7.68 13.86
C ASN A 448 2.84 -8.92 13.71
N ILE A 449 3.29 -9.94 12.98
CA ILE A 449 2.61 -11.25 12.86
C ILE A 449 2.66 -11.99 14.20
N LEU A 450 3.84 -12.12 14.80
CA LEU A 450 4.04 -12.90 16.02
C LEU A 450 3.30 -12.30 17.21
N ILE A 451 3.33 -10.98 17.40
CA ILE A 451 2.50 -10.32 18.44
C ILE A 451 1.02 -10.60 18.22
N ALA A 452 0.54 -10.52 16.97
CA ALA A 452 -0.88 -10.77 16.67
C ALA A 452 -1.25 -12.24 16.95
N LYS A 453 -0.37 -13.19 16.62
CA LYS A 453 -0.54 -14.61 16.92
C LYS A 453 -0.59 -14.87 18.42
N ILE A 454 0.37 -14.34 19.19
CA ILE A 454 0.39 -14.44 20.65
C ILE A 454 -0.92 -13.90 21.23
N ALA A 455 -1.33 -12.70 20.84
CA ALA A 455 -2.57 -12.11 21.33
C ALA A 455 -3.81 -12.95 21.01
N LYS A 456 -3.84 -13.58 19.82
CA LYS A 456 -4.92 -14.47 19.41
C LYS A 456 -4.93 -15.76 20.24
N GLU A 457 -3.78 -16.40 20.39
CA GLU A 457 -3.60 -17.67 21.11
C GLU A 457 -3.92 -17.51 22.61
N GLU A 458 -3.49 -16.39 23.21
CA GLU A 458 -3.75 -16.05 24.61
C GLU A 458 -5.14 -15.43 24.84
N ASN A 459 -5.98 -15.29 23.79
CA ASN A 459 -7.32 -14.68 23.85
C ASN A 459 -7.33 -13.27 24.45
N ILE A 460 -6.34 -12.46 24.10
CA ILE A 460 -6.18 -11.10 24.60
C ILE A 460 -7.01 -10.15 23.73
N PRO A 461 -7.80 -9.22 24.32
CA PRO A 461 -8.37 -8.11 23.57
C PRO A 461 -7.25 -7.31 22.90
N PHE A 462 -7.23 -7.27 21.56
CA PHE A 462 -6.09 -6.75 20.82
C PHE A 462 -6.49 -5.97 19.57
N ILE A 463 -5.70 -4.97 19.18
CA ILE A 463 -5.95 -4.22 17.95
C ILE A 463 -5.28 -4.96 16.79
N TYR A 464 -6.10 -5.71 16.05
CA TYR A 464 -5.69 -6.34 14.80
C TYR A 464 -5.75 -5.35 13.64
N ARG A 465 -4.99 -5.65 12.59
CA ARG A 465 -5.02 -4.96 11.31
C ARG A 465 -5.41 -5.95 10.23
N THR A 466 -6.68 -5.90 9.83
CA THR A 466 -7.28 -6.84 8.88
C THR A 466 -7.33 -6.20 7.49
N GLN A 467 -7.43 -7.01 6.44
CA GLN A 467 -7.59 -6.51 5.09
C GLN A 467 -8.44 -7.48 4.29
N SER A 468 -9.61 -7.01 3.85
CA SER A 468 -10.55 -7.79 3.04
C SER A 468 -9.93 -8.19 1.70
N GLU A 469 -10.31 -9.36 1.22
CA GLU A 469 -10.04 -9.81 -0.14
C GLU A 469 -10.94 -9.07 -1.14
N GLU A 470 -10.32 -8.55 -2.21
CA GLU A 470 -10.87 -8.28 -3.55
C GLU A 470 -12.34 -7.86 -3.72
N TYR A 471 -12.96 -7.19 -2.74
CA TYR A 471 -14.39 -6.87 -2.78
C TYR A 471 -14.74 -5.94 -3.96
N ILE A 472 -13.79 -5.09 -4.39
CA ILE A 472 -13.93 -4.23 -5.57
C ILE A 472 -13.96 -5.08 -6.84
N THR A 473 -13.08 -6.08 -6.94
CA THR A 473 -13.08 -7.06 -8.05
C THR A 473 -14.42 -7.79 -8.09
N GLN A 474 -14.95 -8.19 -6.93
CA GLN A 474 -16.27 -8.83 -6.85
C GLN A 474 -17.38 -7.87 -7.27
N ALA A 475 -17.37 -6.62 -6.79
CA ALA A 475 -18.35 -5.61 -7.20
C ALA A 475 -18.33 -5.34 -8.72
N VAL A 476 -17.15 -5.36 -9.34
CA VAL A 476 -17.02 -5.27 -10.81
C VAL A 476 -17.62 -6.51 -11.50
N LYS A 477 -17.37 -7.72 -10.98
CA LYS A 477 -17.98 -8.94 -11.52
C LYS A 477 -19.50 -8.90 -11.43
N ASP A 478 -20.05 -8.49 -10.28
CA ASP A 478 -21.50 -8.43 -10.03
C ASP A 478 -22.22 -7.47 -11.00
N LEU A 479 -21.54 -6.36 -11.38
CA LEU A 479 -22.06 -5.40 -12.35
C LEU A 479 -21.95 -5.89 -13.81
N ASN A 480 -21.43 -7.09 -14.04
CA ASN A 480 -21.27 -7.71 -15.35
C ASN A 480 -20.57 -6.78 -16.36
N PHE A 481 -19.44 -6.18 -15.98
CA PHE A 481 -18.59 -5.47 -16.94
C PHE A 481 -18.13 -6.44 -18.05
N SER A 482 -18.10 -5.96 -19.29
CA SER A 482 -17.36 -6.66 -20.35
C SER A 482 -15.89 -6.77 -19.93
N LYS A 483 -15.18 -7.81 -20.39
CA LYS A 483 -13.72 -7.85 -20.25
C LYS A 483 -13.15 -6.62 -20.94
N ASN A 484 -12.68 -5.67 -20.14
CA ASN A 484 -12.15 -4.38 -20.56
C ASN A 484 -10.77 -4.22 -19.94
N ASP A 485 -9.74 -4.06 -20.77
CA ASP A 485 -8.35 -4.03 -20.32
C ASP A 485 -8.02 -2.79 -19.50
N GLN A 486 -8.69 -1.67 -19.74
CA GLN A 486 -8.53 -0.46 -18.93
C GLN A 486 -9.04 -0.70 -17.50
N LEU A 487 -10.21 -1.32 -17.34
CA LEU A 487 -10.77 -1.66 -16.03
C LEU A 487 -9.90 -2.70 -15.29
N ASN A 488 -9.42 -3.73 -15.99
CA ASN A 488 -8.53 -4.74 -15.41
C ASN A 488 -7.22 -4.11 -14.91
N LYS A 489 -6.61 -3.20 -15.69
CA LYS A 489 -5.41 -2.46 -15.26
C LYS A 489 -5.64 -1.65 -13.99
N ILE A 490 -6.81 -0.99 -13.87
CA ILE A 490 -7.18 -0.29 -12.63
C ILE A 490 -7.18 -1.28 -11.48
N LEU A 491 -7.94 -2.37 -11.62
CA LEU A 491 -8.12 -3.40 -10.58
C LEU A 491 -6.78 -4.00 -10.14
N GLU A 492 -5.90 -4.32 -11.08
CA GLU A 492 -4.56 -4.82 -10.79
C GLU A 492 -3.72 -3.83 -9.97
N GLY A 493 -3.84 -2.54 -10.28
CA GLY A 493 -3.17 -1.45 -9.57
C GLY A 493 -3.84 -1.00 -8.28
N ILE A 494 -5.02 -1.54 -7.91
CA ILE A 494 -5.67 -1.19 -6.65
C ILE A 494 -4.89 -1.77 -5.48
N TYR A 495 -4.67 -0.91 -4.49
CA TYR A 495 -4.21 -1.28 -3.17
C TYR A 495 -5.34 -0.97 -2.19
N LEU A 496 -5.89 -2.00 -1.56
CA LEU A 496 -6.84 -1.83 -0.47
C LEU A 496 -6.06 -1.48 0.80
N SER A 497 -6.47 -0.47 1.55
CA SER A 497 -5.90 -0.27 2.89
C SER A 497 -6.51 -1.28 3.86
N GLY A 498 -5.72 -1.81 4.79
CA GLY A 498 -6.29 -2.56 5.91
C GLY A 498 -7.15 -1.68 6.83
N GLU A 499 -7.87 -2.29 7.75
CA GLU A 499 -8.69 -1.66 8.78
C GLU A 499 -8.33 -2.22 10.15
N TYR A 500 -8.54 -1.43 11.20
CA TYR A 500 -8.38 -1.89 12.57
C TYR A 500 -9.62 -2.67 13.02
N SER A 501 -9.42 -3.75 13.78
CA SER A 501 -10.48 -4.64 14.23
C SER A 501 -10.14 -5.21 15.60
N THR A 502 -11.15 -5.45 16.44
CA THR A 502 -11.01 -6.27 17.65
C THR A 502 -10.98 -7.76 17.35
N LEU A 503 -11.53 -8.16 16.20
CA LEU A 503 -11.55 -9.53 15.72
C LEU A 503 -10.33 -9.79 14.85
N CYS A 504 -9.59 -10.84 15.18
CA CYS A 504 -8.53 -11.36 14.32
C CYS A 504 -9.15 -11.86 13.00
N ALA A 505 -8.68 -11.32 11.89
CA ALA A 505 -9.05 -11.79 10.56
C ALA A 505 -7.85 -11.67 9.61
N PRO A 506 -7.87 -12.36 8.46
CA PRO A 506 -6.77 -12.33 7.52
C PRO A 506 -6.41 -10.91 7.04
N HIS A 507 -5.13 -10.71 6.79
CA HIS A 507 -4.62 -9.58 6.05
C HIS A 507 -4.23 -10.05 4.64
N PHE A 508 -5.18 -10.02 3.71
CA PHE A 508 -5.08 -10.65 2.40
C PHE A 508 -3.78 -10.33 1.63
N GLY A 509 -3.41 -9.06 1.55
CA GLY A 509 -2.21 -8.63 0.84
C GLY A 509 -0.90 -9.08 1.48
N LEU A 510 -0.87 -9.37 2.78
CA LEU A 510 0.32 -9.95 3.42
C LEU A 510 0.30 -11.48 3.37
N GLY A 511 -0.84 -12.10 3.04
CA GLY A 511 -1.00 -13.55 3.07
C GLY A 511 -0.96 -14.13 4.48
N GLU A 512 -1.36 -13.36 5.49
CA GLU A 512 -1.26 -13.75 6.90
C GLU A 512 -2.64 -13.80 7.56
N GLU A 513 -2.88 -14.83 8.37
CA GLU A 513 -4.16 -15.02 9.09
C GLU A 513 -4.36 -14.05 10.27
N ALA A 514 -3.25 -13.54 10.82
CA ALA A 514 -3.22 -12.62 11.95
C ALA A 514 -2.12 -11.59 11.73
N TYR A 515 -2.49 -10.31 11.80
CA TYR A 515 -1.56 -9.20 11.67
C TYR A 515 -2.00 -8.04 12.56
N SER A 516 -1.03 -7.31 13.11
CA SER A 516 -1.27 -6.14 13.95
C SER A 516 -0.21 -5.08 13.66
N HIS A 517 -0.51 -3.81 13.92
CA HIS A 517 0.53 -2.79 13.99
C HIS A 517 1.02 -2.67 15.43
N SER A 518 2.28 -3.05 15.69
CA SER A 518 2.87 -3.07 17.04
C SER A 518 4.36 -2.67 17.05
N SER A 519 4.97 -2.39 15.90
CA SER A 519 6.41 -2.11 15.75
C SER A 519 6.79 -0.63 15.83
N ASN A 520 5.83 0.30 15.93
CA ASN A 520 6.10 1.74 15.80
C ASN A 520 5.32 2.63 16.80
N PRO A 521 5.48 2.38 18.11
CA PRO A 521 4.69 3.02 19.16
C PRO A 521 4.98 4.51 19.36
N LEU A 522 6.10 5.06 18.85
CA LEU A 522 6.34 6.51 18.93
C LEU A 522 5.64 7.30 17.83
N ARG A 523 5.11 6.62 16.80
CA ARG A 523 4.53 7.29 15.62
C ARG A 523 3.17 6.76 15.19
N ARG A 524 2.62 5.75 15.87
CA ARG A 524 1.24 5.26 15.69
C ARG A 524 0.62 4.88 17.02
N TYR A 525 -0.56 5.42 17.30
CA TYR A 525 -1.24 5.23 18.57
C TYR A 525 -1.71 3.79 18.77
N THR A 526 -2.11 3.10 17.70
CA THR A 526 -2.51 1.68 17.79
C THR A 526 -1.37 0.79 18.27
N ASP A 527 -0.13 1.09 17.87
CA ASP A 527 1.06 0.35 18.32
C ASP A 527 1.34 0.63 19.80
N LEU A 528 1.22 1.89 20.23
CA LEU A 528 1.32 2.28 21.64
C LEU A 528 0.24 1.59 22.50
N TYR A 529 -1.00 1.58 22.02
CA TYR A 529 -2.11 0.94 22.73
C TYR A 529 -1.95 -0.57 22.80
N ASN A 530 -1.49 -1.21 21.71
CA ASN A 530 -1.12 -2.63 21.72
C ASN A 530 -0.01 -2.92 22.73
N GLN A 531 0.97 -2.03 22.93
CA GLN A 531 1.93 -2.18 24.03
C GLN A 531 1.25 -2.14 25.39
N TYR A 532 0.29 -1.24 25.66
CA TYR A 532 -0.46 -1.27 26.92
C TYR A 532 -1.12 -2.62 27.15
N LEU A 533 -1.73 -3.20 26.13
CA LEU A 533 -2.38 -4.51 26.20
C LEU A 533 -1.37 -5.63 26.48
N ILE A 534 -0.18 -5.58 25.88
CA ILE A 534 0.93 -6.50 26.18
C ILE A 534 1.35 -6.37 27.65
N HIS A 535 1.51 -5.15 28.17
CA HIS A 535 1.84 -4.92 29.58
C HIS A 535 0.77 -5.42 30.55
N MET A 536 -0.51 -5.25 30.19
CA MET A 536 -1.63 -5.64 31.03
C MET A 536 -1.83 -7.15 31.07
N PHE A 537 -1.84 -7.81 29.90
CA PHE A 537 -2.29 -9.20 29.78
C PHE A 537 -1.15 -10.21 29.67
N ILE A 538 -0.05 -9.86 29.00
CA ILE A 538 1.09 -10.77 28.79
C ILE A 538 2.11 -10.61 29.92
N LEU A 539 2.67 -9.41 30.07
CA LEU A 539 3.71 -9.13 31.08
C LEU A 539 3.13 -8.97 32.49
N LYS A 540 1.86 -8.60 32.59
CA LYS A 540 1.11 -8.38 33.85
C LYS A 540 1.79 -7.37 34.79
N ASP A 541 2.53 -6.41 34.22
CA ASP A 541 3.26 -5.37 34.95
C ASP A 541 2.49 -4.03 35.01
N LYS A 542 1.39 -3.88 34.26
CA LYS A 542 0.41 -2.78 34.40
C LYS A 542 -0.93 -3.29 34.92
N LYS A 543 -1.27 -2.87 36.15
CA LYS A 543 -2.56 -3.19 36.80
C LYS A 543 -3.53 -2.04 36.59
N ILE A 544 -4.21 -2.04 35.44
CA ILE A 544 -5.23 -1.05 35.08
C ILE A 544 -6.52 -1.81 34.75
N SER A 545 -7.68 -1.27 35.12
CA SER A 545 -8.96 -1.86 34.76
C SER A 545 -9.18 -1.72 33.25
N PHE A 546 -9.31 -2.86 32.57
CA PHE A 546 -9.62 -2.87 31.14
C PHE A 546 -11.14 -2.68 30.94
N ASN A 547 -11.53 -1.68 30.15
CA ASN A 547 -12.91 -1.44 29.75
C ASN A 547 -13.09 -1.86 28.28
N TYR A 548 -13.89 -2.90 28.04
CA TYR A 548 -14.12 -3.44 26.70
C TYR A 548 -14.96 -2.51 25.81
N GLU A 549 -15.91 -1.76 26.37
CA GLU A 549 -16.73 -0.82 25.61
C GLU A 549 -15.88 0.34 25.09
N GLU A 550 -15.04 0.92 25.96
CA GLU A 550 -14.07 1.95 25.54
C GLU A 550 -13.09 1.43 24.49
N PHE A 551 -12.70 0.16 24.59
CA PHE A 551 -11.84 -0.50 23.61
C PHE A 551 -12.53 -0.62 22.24
N LEU A 552 -13.80 -1.01 22.19
CA LEU A 552 -14.58 -1.03 20.94
C LEU A 552 -14.70 0.36 20.32
N SER A 553 -15.06 1.37 21.11
CA SER A 553 -15.12 2.75 20.65
C SER A 553 -13.77 3.28 20.17
N LEU A 554 -12.66 2.83 20.77
CA LEU A 554 -11.33 3.16 20.30
C LEU A 554 -11.04 2.58 18.90
N ILE A 555 -11.50 1.38 18.58
CA ILE A 555 -11.32 0.79 17.24
C ILE A 555 -12.08 1.58 16.18
N GLU A 556 -13.35 1.92 16.45
CA GLU A 556 -14.16 2.75 15.56
C GLU A 556 -13.49 4.10 15.33
N TYR A 557 -13.09 4.77 16.41
CA TYR A 557 -12.34 6.02 16.35
C TYR A 557 -11.02 5.87 15.57
N SER A 558 -10.28 4.78 15.77
CA SER A 558 -9.01 4.54 15.08
C SER A 558 -9.16 4.40 13.57
N ASN A 559 -10.24 3.76 13.12
CA ASN A 559 -10.54 3.64 11.69
C ASN A 559 -10.94 4.99 11.09
N GLN A 560 -11.83 5.72 11.75
CA GLN A 560 -12.24 7.06 11.32
C GLN A 560 -11.04 8.02 11.27
N ARG A 561 -10.26 8.10 12.35
CA ARG A 561 -9.10 8.98 12.45
C ARG A 561 -8.03 8.63 11.40
N SER A 562 -7.87 7.34 11.08
CA SER A 562 -6.96 6.93 10.01
C SER A 562 -7.39 7.46 8.64
N LYS A 563 -8.71 7.50 8.34
CA LYS A 563 -9.28 8.07 7.12
C LYS A 563 -9.08 9.59 7.08
N GLU A 564 -9.43 10.30 8.14
CA GLU A 564 -9.22 11.75 8.27
C GLU A 564 -7.77 12.15 8.01
N LEU A 565 -6.81 11.45 8.63
CA LEU A 565 -5.39 11.75 8.44
C LEU A 565 -4.87 11.39 7.05
N SER A 566 -5.55 10.50 6.32
CA SER A 566 -5.27 10.27 4.90
C SER A 566 -5.68 11.47 4.05
N LEU A 567 -6.84 12.07 4.34
CA LEU A 567 -7.34 13.28 3.69
C LEU A 567 -6.43 14.47 3.99
N LEU A 568 -6.09 14.66 5.26
CA LEU A 568 -5.13 15.67 5.72
C LEU A 568 -3.80 15.57 4.96
N ASN A 569 -3.22 14.38 4.89
CA ASN A 569 -1.98 14.15 4.15
C ASN A 569 -2.12 14.47 2.66
N SER A 570 -3.28 14.19 2.05
CA SER A 570 -3.55 14.61 0.67
C SER A 570 -3.62 16.14 0.52
N GLU A 571 -4.18 16.86 1.48
CA GLU A 571 -4.25 18.33 1.45
C GLU A 571 -2.85 18.95 1.58
N PHE A 572 -2.02 18.47 2.51
CA PHE A 572 -0.63 18.90 2.62
C PHE A 572 0.18 18.67 1.34
N ASN A 573 0.03 17.50 0.71
CA ASN A 573 0.74 17.22 -0.54
C ASN A 573 0.27 18.13 -1.69
N LYS A 574 -1.01 18.54 -1.71
CA LYS A 574 -1.53 19.51 -2.69
C LYS A 574 -0.91 20.89 -2.44
N GLU A 575 -0.92 21.36 -1.20
CA GLU A 575 -0.32 22.65 -0.80
C GLU A 575 1.17 22.71 -1.16
N ALA A 576 1.94 21.69 -0.79
CA ALA A 576 3.37 21.62 -1.09
C ALA A 576 3.67 21.69 -2.60
N LYS A 577 2.88 20.98 -3.42
CA LYS A 577 3.01 21.04 -4.89
C LYS A 577 2.75 22.43 -5.46
N LEU A 578 1.84 23.20 -4.86
CA LEU A 578 1.50 24.54 -5.32
C LEU A 578 2.54 25.57 -4.90
N ILE A 579 3.06 25.48 -3.68
CA ILE A 579 4.17 26.31 -3.22
C ILE A 579 5.37 26.12 -4.16
N ARG A 580 5.69 24.86 -4.52
CA ARG A 580 6.73 24.60 -5.52
C ARG A 580 6.46 25.25 -6.86
N LYS A 581 5.24 25.14 -7.39
CA LYS A 581 4.84 25.77 -8.66
C LYS A 581 4.90 27.30 -8.64
N LYS A 582 4.70 27.95 -7.49
CA LYS A 582 4.85 29.41 -7.36
C LYS A 582 6.30 29.85 -7.32
N ASN A 583 7.21 28.96 -6.88
CA ASN A 583 8.64 29.22 -6.72
C ASN A 583 9.48 28.78 -7.94
N THR A 584 8.84 28.19 -8.95
CA THR A 584 9.42 27.80 -10.26
C THR A 584 8.83 28.68 -11.34
#